data_AF-A0A356EUT9-F1
#
_entry.id   AF-A0A356EUT9-F1
#
_cell.length_a   1.000
_cell.length_b   1.000
_cell.length_c   1.000
_cell.angle_alpha   90.00
_cell.angle_beta   90.00
_cell.angle_gamma   90.00
#
_symmetry.space_group_name_H-M   'P 1'
#
loop_
_entity.id
_entity.type
_entity.pdbx_description
1 polymer ?
#
loop_
_entity_poly.entity_id
_entity_poly.type
_entity_poly.pdbx_seq_one_letter_code
_entity_poly.pdbx_strand_id
1 'polypeptide(L)'
;MGQKPPGGSEFALFRSARSCISTRPFGCSELSHDDRSAMPRARRMRIATRQIVFAAAVGSVLLMAAVPAWGQWSSPSMGSPYGSNLRPGASDPRGLSRDPLTKPAEKTEVDDDDPAPRNVPLMPGDIPVVEVRIVGNQVFKKEQILRYIHTRAGRPYSEMQIARDVRRLNKTGMFSYIKPSTQVVAGGYVVIFNVIERPTLTDVIFVRKKGGGGFENLFTSEKRQEEKLRKEADLKPGDPADPYRVEEARRAIEEYYHQKGYTLARVTIHEGDKPEDRRAVFIINEGPKYKIAWTEFVGNTIATDGRLRTLIESKPGILWTFKGEFDQKKIEADKDALVAYYRGLGFFHARVGHEVSYSTVPYFWSEPSPVVTFIIDEGPRWKIRDVSFIGNSKIDTARLNESIKLTPGEYFKQDAMTADIRKMREEYGSMGYIFTEVKAEPRFLEEPGELDLVYSITEGDRYRAGRMIPQIGGESPHTKITVLLNQTSVHPGDIIDVREIRASERRYQFSQVFNMEMGRGPKIVFSPDDATDLEKEPAQIARPPQDSGGFRGQSPDGFGDRRLPIVPSLRPEPFESWFAPRQPRESWPLLRDGGTR
;
A
#
# COMPACT_ATOMS: atom_id res chain seq x y z
N MET A 1 -11.26 58.57 43.76
CA MET A 1 -9.99 59.20 44.21
C MET A 1 -8.98 58.89 43.11
N GLY A 2 -8.83 59.69 42.04
CA GLY A 2 -8.21 61.03 41.97
C GLY A 2 -6.69 60.89 41.97
N GLN A 3 -5.85 61.32 41.02
CA GLN A 3 -5.94 62.16 39.81
C GLN A 3 -4.74 61.83 38.87
N LYS A 4 -4.89 62.12 37.57
CA LYS A 4 -3.87 62.25 36.49
C LYS A 4 -3.26 63.69 36.56
N PRO A 5 -2.49 64.28 35.59
CA PRO A 5 -1.59 63.88 34.47
C PRO A 5 -0.26 64.73 34.53
N PRO A 6 0.48 65.22 33.47
CA PRO A 6 0.40 65.18 31.97
C PRO A 6 1.72 64.79 31.25
N GLY A 7 1.88 64.70 29.93
CA GLY A 7 1.02 64.88 28.74
C GLY A 7 1.88 65.09 27.45
N GLY A 8 1.25 64.98 26.27
CA GLY A 8 1.65 65.49 24.92
C GLY A 8 2.65 64.65 24.10
N SER A 9 2.29 64.01 22.98
CA SER A 9 2.14 64.50 21.57
C SER A 9 3.48 64.95 20.95
N GLU A 10 3.93 64.58 19.74
CA GLU A 10 3.23 64.57 18.44
C GLU A 10 4.15 63.99 17.33
N PHE A 11 3.55 63.79 16.15
CA PHE A 11 4.06 63.40 14.82
C PHE A 11 5.47 63.86 14.36
N ALA A 12 6.14 63.06 13.50
CA ALA A 12 6.42 63.40 12.08
C ALA A 12 7.56 62.58 11.41
N LEU A 13 7.38 62.38 10.11
CA LEU A 13 8.28 61.80 9.08
C LEU A 13 9.59 62.61 8.87
N PHE A 14 10.71 61.98 8.47
CA PHE A 14 11.48 62.23 7.22
C PHE A 14 12.95 61.71 7.24
N ARG A 15 13.32 61.01 6.14
CA ARG A 15 14.56 60.99 5.33
C ARG A 15 15.98 61.19 5.93
N SER A 16 16.83 60.18 5.63
CA SER A 16 18.08 60.22 4.83
C SER A 16 19.09 61.38 4.99
N ALA A 17 20.37 61.05 5.28
CA ALA A 17 21.56 61.64 4.64
C ALA A 17 22.87 60.89 4.95
N ARG A 18 23.85 61.06 4.06
CA ARG A 18 25.17 60.44 3.87
C ARG A 18 26.26 60.97 4.83
N SER A 19 27.44 60.32 4.89
CA SER A 19 28.72 60.93 4.43
C SER A 19 29.96 60.05 4.63
N CYS A 20 30.85 60.09 3.64
CA CYS A 20 32.23 59.62 3.60
C CYS A 20 33.18 60.43 4.52
N ILE A 21 34.35 59.86 4.86
CA ILE A 21 35.57 60.57 5.26
C ILE A 21 36.79 59.95 4.57
N SER A 22 37.73 60.81 4.16
CA SER A 22 38.87 60.53 3.29
C SER A 22 40.23 60.44 4.02
N THR A 23 41.19 59.99 3.21
CA THR A 23 42.65 59.77 3.25
C THR A 23 43.61 60.86 3.79
N ARG A 24 44.80 60.40 4.27
CA ARG A 24 46.21 60.62 3.80
C ARG A 24 47.27 60.38 4.93
N PRO A 25 48.62 60.39 4.71
CA PRO A 25 49.50 59.78 3.66
C PRO A 25 50.91 59.27 4.18
N PHE A 26 51.87 59.02 3.24
CA PHE A 26 53.34 58.72 3.33
C PHE A 26 53.74 57.24 3.56
N GLY A 27 54.75 56.62 2.91
CA GLY A 27 55.80 56.97 1.94
C GLY A 27 56.94 55.95 2.09
N CYS A 28 57.59 55.44 1.02
CA CYS A 28 58.90 54.78 1.13
C CYS A 28 59.60 54.56 -0.21
N SER A 29 60.90 54.88 -0.24
CA SER A 29 61.88 54.73 -1.34
C SER A 29 62.93 53.64 -1.02
N GLU A 30 63.59 53.18 -2.08
CA GLU A 30 64.61 52.11 -2.18
C GLU A 30 65.93 52.33 -1.41
N LEU A 31 66.63 51.23 -1.02
CA LEU A 31 67.99 50.82 -1.50
C LEU A 31 68.73 49.81 -0.58
N SER A 32 69.09 48.67 -1.17
CA SER A 32 70.35 47.88 -1.15
C SER A 32 71.09 47.36 0.11
N HIS A 33 71.53 46.09 -0.02
CA HIS A 33 72.70 45.38 0.58
C HIS A 33 72.64 45.07 2.10
N ASP A 34 73.14 43.96 2.65
CA ASP A 34 73.69 42.65 2.27
C ASP A 34 73.96 41.98 3.64
N ASP A 35 73.58 40.73 3.91
CA ASP A 35 74.43 39.74 4.63
C ASP A 35 73.73 38.40 4.96
N ARG A 36 74.60 37.42 5.14
CA ARG A 36 74.44 35.98 4.93
C ARG A 36 73.76 35.16 6.04
N SER A 37 73.31 33.99 5.60
CA SER A 37 73.41 32.66 6.25
C SER A 37 72.54 32.31 7.48
N ALA A 38 71.51 31.49 7.27
CA ALA A 38 71.32 30.18 7.92
C ALA A 38 70.07 29.44 7.36
N MET A 39 70.26 28.21 6.88
CA MET A 39 69.28 27.23 6.37
C MET A 39 68.78 26.29 7.52
N PRO A 40 67.87 25.29 7.36
CA PRO A 40 66.98 24.92 6.23
C PRO A 40 65.55 24.39 6.59
N ARG A 41 64.83 24.01 5.52
CA ARG A 41 63.77 22.97 5.35
C ARG A 41 62.29 23.39 5.37
N ALA A 42 61.76 23.60 4.17
CA ALA A 42 60.35 23.44 3.83
C ALA A 42 60.14 22.12 3.03
N ARG A 43 59.18 21.30 3.45
CA ARG A 43 58.52 20.28 2.59
C ARG A 43 57.06 20.70 2.44
N ARG A 44 56.67 21.15 1.24
CA ARG A 44 55.26 21.33 0.85
C ARG A 44 54.74 20.02 0.26
N MET A 45 53.65 19.52 0.83
CA MET A 45 52.90 18.36 0.34
C MET A 45 51.96 18.82 -0.78
N ARG A 46 52.05 18.20 -1.95
CA ARG A 46 51.15 18.40 -3.10
C ARG A 46 49.93 17.50 -2.94
N ILE A 47 48.73 18.07 -3.05
CA ILE A 47 47.48 17.33 -3.24
C ILE A 47 47.34 17.07 -4.74
N ALA A 48 47.18 15.81 -5.11
CA ALA A 48 47.12 15.34 -6.49
C ALA A 48 45.68 15.41 -7.03
N THR A 49 45.47 16.25 -8.04
CA THR A 49 44.28 16.26 -8.88
C THR A 49 44.44 15.21 -9.97
N ARG A 50 43.66 14.12 -9.91
CA ARG A 50 43.65 13.09 -10.96
C ARG A 50 42.63 13.47 -12.04
N GLN A 51 43.12 13.85 -13.21
CA GLN A 51 42.32 13.93 -14.44
C GLN A 51 42.03 12.52 -14.95
N ILE A 52 40.77 12.23 -15.28
CA ILE A 52 40.37 11.01 -15.99
C ILE A 52 40.12 11.40 -17.45
N VAL A 53 40.94 10.84 -18.34
CA VAL A 53 40.83 10.97 -19.79
C VAL A 53 39.83 9.93 -20.31
N PHE A 54 38.82 10.38 -21.06
CA PHE A 54 37.93 9.50 -21.82
C PHE A 54 38.63 9.05 -23.11
N ALA A 55 38.86 7.74 -23.25
CA ALA A 55 39.25 7.13 -24.51
C ALA A 55 37.99 6.59 -25.21
N ALA A 56 37.67 7.15 -26.37
CA ALA A 56 36.66 6.64 -27.28
C ALA A 56 37.28 5.52 -28.13
N ALA A 57 36.74 4.30 -28.01
CA ALA A 57 36.99 3.21 -28.94
C ALA A 57 35.64 2.70 -29.44
N VAL A 58 35.37 2.99 -30.71
CA VAL A 58 34.22 2.49 -31.48
C VAL A 58 34.55 1.07 -31.92
N GLY A 59 33.76 0.10 -31.49
CA GLY A 59 33.84 -1.30 -31.91
C GLY A 59 32.45 -1.92 -31.90
N SER A 60 31.81 -1.91 -33.06
CA SER A 60 30.52 -2.55 -33.30
C SER A 60 30.63 -4.07 -33.20
N VAL A 61 29.93 -4.67 -32.26
CA VAL A 61 29.55 -6.09 -32.31
C VAL A 61 28.08 -6.22 -31.91
N LEU A 62 27.29 -6.64 -32.89
CA LEU A 62 25.87 -6.99 -32.76
C LEU A 62 25.73 -8.26 -31.92
N LEU A 63 25.00 -8.20 -30.81
CA LEU A 63 24.55 -9.39 -30.09
C LEU A 63 23.18 -9.11 -29.45
N MET A 64 22.13 -9.65 -30.09
CA MET A 64 20.80 -9.71 -29.51
C MET A 64 20.79 -10.70 -28.34
N ALA A 65 20.54 -10.20 -27.14
CA ALA A 65 20.20 -11.01 -25.99
C ALA A 65 19.03 -10.35 -25.25
N ALA A 66 17.90 -11.04 -25.24
CA ALA A 66 16.68 -10.66 -24.55
C ALA A 66 16.88 -10.75 -23.03
N VAL A 67 16.44 -9.72 -22.29
CA VAL A 67 16.36 -9.70 -20.83
C VAL A 67 14.89 -9.60 -20.43
N PRO A 68 14.39 -10.47 -19.52
CA PRO A 68 13.00 -10.46 -19.10
C PRO A 68 12.71 -9.33 -18.11
N ALA A 69 11.59 -8.65 -18.33
CA ALA A 69 11.05 -7.62 -17.45
C ALA A 69 10.45 -8.26 -16.18
N TRP A 70 10.94 -7.87 -15.02
CA TRP A 70 10.29 -8.12 -13.73
C TRP A 70 9.50 -6.88 -13.35
N GLY A 71 8.18 -7.06 -13.28
CA GLY A 71 7.22 -6.04 -12.94
C GLY A 71 7.07 -5.85 -11.44
N GLN A 72 7.11 -4.58 -11.03
CA GLN A 72 6.04 -3.87 -10.33
C GLN A 72 5.22 -4.70 -9.31
N TRP A 73 5.61 -4.65 -8.04
CA TRP A 73 4.70 -4.97 -6.94
C TRP A 73 3.72 -3.82 -6.74
N SER A 74 2.44 -4.14 -6.91
CA SER A 74 1.31 -3.38 -6.43
C SER A 74 0.91 -3.93 -5.07
N SER A 75 0.79 -3.05 -4.08
CA SER A 75 0.33 -3.37 -2.74
C SER A 75 -1.16 -3.72 -2.75
N PRO A 76 -1.59 -4.84 -2.14
CA PRO A 76 -2.98 -5.03 -1.79
C PRO A 76 -3.25 -4.46 -0.39
N SER A 77 -4.28 -3.64 -0.34
CA SER A 77 -5.01 -3.16 0.83
C SER A 77 -5.25 -4.26 1.88
N MET A 78 -4.86 -3.99 3.12
CA MET A 78 -5.30 -4.72 4.30
C MET A 78 -6.80 -4.53 4.52
N GLY A 79 -7.58 -5.58 4.30
CA GLY A 79 -8.92 -5.75 4.86
C GLY A 79 -8.85 -6.87 5.91
N SER A 80 -9.02 -6.53 7.18
CA SER A 80 -9.14 -7.48 8.28
C SER A 80 -10.58 -7.99 8.35
N PRO A 81 -10.78 -9.31 8.56
CA PRO A 81 -11.98 -9.76 9.24
C PRO A 81 -11.69 -10.77 10.35
N TYR A 82 -12.63 -10.81 11.30
CA TYR A 82 -12.85 -11.77 12.39
C TYR A 82 -12.25 -11.48 13.76
N GLY A 83 -13.09 -10.84 14.59
CA GLY A 83 -13.24 -11.22 15.99
C GLY A 83 -14.41 -12.19 16.12
N SER A 84 -14.15 -13.40 16.62
CA SER A 84 -15.18 -14.25 17.22
C SER A 84 -14.60 -14.95 18.45
N ASN A 85 -15.25 -14.73 19.59
CA ASN A 85 -14.87 -15.20 20.91
C ASN A 85 -15.40 -16.63 21.12
N LEU A 86 -14.54 -17.55 21.53
CA LEU A 86 -14.91 -18.81 22.17
C LEU A 86 -14.23 -18.89 23.53
N ARG A 87 -15.04 -18.96 24.58
CA ARG A 87 -14.64 -19.26 25.97
C ARG A 87 -14.36 -20.75 26.13
N PRO A 88 -13.41 -21.16 26.98
CA PRO A 88 -13.47 -22.43 27.68
C PRO A 88 -13.98 -22.25 29.12
N GLY A 89 -14.83 -23.17 29.57
CA GLY A 89 -15.33 -23.25 30.94
C GLY A 89 -14.41 -24.08 31.84
N ALA A 90 -14.33 -23.68 33.11
CA ALA A 90 -13.85 -24.50 34.22
C ALA A 90 -14.55 -24.10 35.54
N SER A 91 -15.05 -25.11 36.23
CA SER A 91 -15.51 -25.20 37.65
C SER A 91 -14.37 -24.82 38.63
N ASP A 92 -14.50 -24.40 39.88
CA ASP A 92 -15.51 -24.53 40.96
C ASP A 92 -15.15 -23.49 42.09
N PRO A 93 -15.72 -23.45 43.33
CA PRO A 93 -16.17 -22.22 43.96
C PRO A 93 -15.32 -21.77 45.17
N ARG A 94 -15.44 -20.49 45.56
CA ARG A 94 -15.40 -20.03 46.95
C ARG A 94 -15.76 -18.55 47.02
N GLY A 95 -16.83 -18.25 47.74
CA GLY A 95 -17.38 -16.91 47.87
C GLY A 95 -16.50 -15.99 48.71
N LEU A 96 -16.58 -14.69 48.41
CA LEU A 96 -16.50 -13.59 49.36
C LEU A 96 -17.18 -12.37 48.69
N SER A 97 -18.22 -11.88 49.35
CA SER A 97 -19.04 -10.73 49.01
C SER A 97 -18.25 -9.41 48.98
N ARG A 98 -18.37 -8.63 47.91
CA ARG A 98 -18.20 -7.16 47.92
C ARG A 98 -19.15 -6.50 46.92
N ASP A 99 -19.69 -5.37 47.35
CA ASP A 99 -20.78 -4.55 46.81
C ASP A 99 -20.64 -4.13 45.32
N PRO A 100 -21.76 -3.77 44.66
CA PRO A 100 -21.76 -3.41 43.24
C PRO A 100 -21.32 -1.96 43.03
N LEU A 101 -20.07 -1.77 42.60
CA LEU A 101 -19.67 -0.53 41.95
C LEU A 101 -20.17 -0.54 40.50
N THR A 102 -21.21 0.28 40.27
CA THR A 102 -21.57 0.98 39.04
C THR A 102 -20.78 0.59 37.78
N LYS A 103 -21.47 -0.12 36.88
CA LYS A 103 -21.10 -0.33 35.47
C LYS A 103 -20.84 1.03 34.81
N PRO A 104 -19.68 1.27 34.16
CA PRO A 104 -19.50 2.47 33.35
C PRO A 104 -20.52 2.48 32.21
N ALA A 105 -21.18 3.62 32.02
CA ALA A 105 -22.12 3.82 30.93
C ALA A 105 -21.48 3.45 29.60
N GLU A 106 -22.07 2.46 28.96
CA GLU A 106 -21.77 2.01 27.61
C GLU A 106 -21.97 3.21 26.67
N LYS A 107 -20.88 3.68 26.06
CA LYS A 107 -20.96 4.70 25.00
C LYS A 107 -21.69 4.04 23.83
N THR A 108 -22.97 4.33 23.68
CA THR A 108 -23.69 4.13 22.42
C THR A 108 -22.95 4.92 21.34
N GLU A 109 -22.22 4.20 20.48
CA GLU A 109 -21.85 4.70 19.16
C GLU A 109 -23.16 5.03 18.43
N VAL A 110 -23.32 6.31 18.10
CA VAL A 110 -24.52 6.81 17.44
C VAL A 110 -24.26 6.70 15.95
N ASP A 111 -24.84 5.68 15.31
CA ASP A 111 -24.88 5.58 13.85
C ASP A 111 -25.49 6.86 13.25
N ASP A 112 -24.69 7.62 12.52
CA ASP A 112 -25.06 8.94 11.97
C ASP A 112 -25.93 8.83 10.69
N ASP A 113 -26.04 7.63 10.10
CA ASP A 113 -26.73 7.36 8.83
C ASP A 113 -28.09 6.66 8.99
N ASP A 114 -28.64 6.64 10.19
CA ASP A 114 -29.96 6.05 10.44
C ASP A 114 -31.05 6.86 9.68
N PRO A 115 -31.77 6.25 8.72
CA PRO A 115 -32.82 6.95 7.98
C PRO A 115 -33.86 7.46 8.97
N ALA A 116 -34.28 8.72 8.79
CA ALA A 116 -35.39 9.31 9.53
C ALA A 116 -36.49 8.28 9.82
N PRO A 117 -36.82 7.95 11.08
CA PRO A 117 -38.02 7.17 11.33
C PRO A 117 -39.20 7.97 10.76
N ARG A 118 -39.82 7.41 9.72
CA ARG A 118 -41.01 7.97 9.10
C ARG A 118 -42.16 7.72 10.07
N ASN A 119 -42.39 8.72 10.91
CA ASN A 119 -43.44 8.81 11.94
C ASN A 119 -43.17 7.96 13.19
N VAL A 120 -42.59 8.59 14.22
CA VAL A 120 -42.70 8.11 15.59
C VAL A 120 -43.98 8.73 16.17
N PRO A 121 -45.06 7.96 16.37
CA PRO A 121 -46.26 8.48 17.03
C PRO A 121 -45.96 8.86 18.48
N LEU A 122 -46.55 9.95 18.96
CA LEU A 122 -46.44 10.39 20.36
C LEU A 122 -47.04 9.32 21.27
N MET A 123 -46.25 8.80 22.21
CA MET A 123 -46.78 7.90 23.24
C MET A 123 -47.43 8.72 24.37
N PRO A 124 -48.42 8.17 25.09
CA PRO A 124 -48.98 8.82 26.27
C PRO A 124 -47.87 9.07 27.32
N GLY A 125 -47.55 10.35 27.56
CA GLY A 125 -46.46 10.78 28.46
C GLY A 125 -45.33 11.54 27.78
N ASP A 126 -45.25 11.49 26.44
CA ASP A 126 -44.26 12.27 25.68
C ASP A 126 -44.65 13.74 25.63
N ILE A 127 -43.70 14.62 25.96
CA ILE A 127 -43.88 16.06 25.76
C ILE A 127 -43.56 16.38 24.29
N PRO A 128 -44.51 16.89 23.50
CA PRO A 128 -44.28 17.13 22.09
C PRO A 128 -43.45 18.40 21.85
N VAL A 129 -42.75 18.41 20.72
CA VAL A 129 -42.20 19.64 20.14
C VAL A 129 -43.37 20.40 19.51
N VAL A 130 -43.70 21.57 20.06
CA VAL A 130 -44.79 22.42 19.57
C VAL A 130 -44.36 23.13 18.29
N GLU A 131 -43.14 23.64 18.25
CA GLU A 131 -42.62 24.38 17.10
C GLU A 131 -41.10 24.24 16.99
N VAL A 132 -40.60 24.27 15.75
CA VAL A 132 -39.17 24.39 15.47
C VAL A 132 -38.91 25.74 14.81
N ARG A 133 -38.05 26.54 15.44
CA ARG A 133 -37.62 27.86 14.96
C ARG A 133 -36.16 27.82 14.59
N ILE A 134 -35.82 28.51 13.51
CA ILE A 134 -34.44 28.77 13.09
C ILE A 134 -34.28 30.28 13.12
N VAL A 135 -33.22 30.74 13.77
CA VAL A 135 -32.93 32.16 13.99
C VAL A 135 -31.49 32.42 13.57
N GLY A 136 -31.27 33.52 12.83
CA GLY A 136 -29.95 33.90 12.34
C GLY A 136 -29.63 33.45 10.91
N ASN A 137 -30.58 32.80 10.23
CA ASN A 137 -30.47 32.51 8.81
C ASN A 137 -30.68 33.79 7.97
N GLN A 138 -29.88 33.99 6.92
CA GLN A 138 -29.90 35.19 6.08
C GLN A 138 -30.08 34.83 4.60
N VAL A 139 -29.22 33.96 4.09
CA VAL A 139 -29.20 33.49 2.70
C VAL A 139 -30.03 32.22 2.55
N PHE A 140 -29.92 31.29 3.48
CA PHE A 140 -30.66 30.03 3.41
C PHE A 140 -32.07 30.20 3.99
N LYS A 141 -33.07 29.73 3.24
CA LYS A 141 -34.48 29.77 3.70
C LYS A 141 -34.69 28.75 4.82
N LYS A 142 -35.56 29.09 5.78
CA LYS A 142 -35.91 28.21 6.92
C LYS A 142 -36.26 26.79 6.44
N GLU A 143 -37.05 26.68 5.39
CA GLU A 143 -37.51 25.40 4.85
C GLU A 143 -36.36 24.54 4.31
N GLN A 144 -35.30 25.14 3.80
CA GLN A 144 -34.11 24.43 3.32
C GLN A 144 -33.33 23.84 4.50
N ILE A 145 -33.11 24.64 5.55
CA ILE A 145 -32.41 24.21 6.76
C ILE A 145 -33.20 23.11 7.47
N LEU A 146 -34.53 23.24 7.50
CA LEU A 146 -35.41 22.21 8.06
C LEU A 146 -35.22 20.85 7.39
N ARG A 147 -34.89 20.76 6.10
CA ARG A 147 -34.69 19.46 5.40
C ARG A 147 -33.54 18.64 5.95
N TYR A 148 -32.56 19.26 6.60
CA TYR A 148 -31.38 18.58 7.15
C TYR A 148 -31.58 18.08 8.59
N ILE A 149 -32.64 18.53 9.27
CA ILE A 149 -32.95 18.13 10.65
C ILE A 149 -34.21 17.27 10.71
N HIS A 150 -34.25 16.38 11.70
CA HIS A 150 -35.35 15.45 11.90
C HIS A 150 -36.30 15.88 13.02
N THR A 151 -35.89 16.83 13.86
CA THR A 151 -36.76 17.49 14.81
C THR A 151 -37.87 18.23 14.03
N ARG A 152 -39.12 17.94 14.38
CA ARG A 152 -40.34 18.48 13.74
C ARG A 152 -41.39 18.77 14.80
N ALA A 153 -42.26 19.73 14.51
CA ALA A 153 -43.46 19.96 15.30
C ALA A 153 -44.35 18.69 15.33
N GLY A 154 -44.95 18.40 16.47
CA GLY A 154 -45.79 17.22 16.71
C GLY A 154 -45.03 15.91 16.99
N ARG A 155 -43.68 15.93 17.05
CA ARG A 155 -42.85 14.77 17.43
C ARG A 155 -42.45 14.82 18.91
N PRO A 156 -42.13 13.69 19.56
CA PRO A 156 -41.64 13.70 20.93
C PRO A 156 -40.35 14.50 21.05
N TYR A 157 -40.22 15.28 22.12
CA TYR A 157 -38.98 15.99 22.44
C TYR A 157 -37.88 14.99 22.79
N SER A 158 -36.70 15.13 22.16
CA SER A 158 -35.54 14.28 22.42
C SER A 158 -34.25 15.09 22.28
N GLU A 159 -33.51 15.22 23.38
CA GLU A 159 -32.19 15.88 23.38
C GLU A 159 -31.19 15.15 22.49
N MET A 160 -31.23 13.82 22.46
CA MET A 160 -30.40 13.00 21.57
C MET A 160 -30.68 13.31 20.10
N GLN A 161 -31.95 13.53 19.73
CA GLN A 161 -32.32 13.91 18.37
C GLN A 161 -31.80 15.31 18.03
N ILE A 162 -31.91 16.27 18.95
CA ILE A 162 -31.40 17.63 18.76
C ILE A 162 -29.88 17.61 18.58
N ALA A 163 -29.15 16.84 19.39
CA ALA A 163 -27.70 16.69 19.25
C ALA A 163 -27.31 16.05 17.90
N ARG A 164 -28.03 15.03 17.45
CA ARG A 164 -27.87 14.45 16.09
C ARG A 164 -28.13 15.47 14.99
N ASP A 165 -29.18 16.27 15.13
CA ASP A 165 -29.53 17.30 14.16
C ASP A 165 -28.49 18.43 14.11
N VAL A 166 -27.92 18.84 15.24
CA VAL A 166 -26.78 19.77 15.28
C VAL A 166 -25.57 19.18 14.55
N ARG A 167 -25.24 17.90 14.77
CA ARG A 167 -24.16 17.22 14.03
C ARG A 167 -24.43 17.18 12.53
N ARG A 168 -25.65 16.85 12.11
CA ARG A 168 -26.05 16.88 10.68
C ARG A 168 -25.90 18.26 10.08
N LEU A 169 -26.35 19.31 10.78
CA LEU A 169 -26.19 20.68 10.29
C LEU A 169 -24.71 21.09 10.23
N ASN A 170 -23.87 20.72 11.21
CA ASN A 170 -22.43 20.97 11.14
C ASN A 170 -21.78 20.24 9.96
N LYS A 171 -22.18 19.00 9.67
CA LYS A 171 -21.68 18.20 8.53
C LYS A 171 -22.00 18.83 7.17
N THR A 172 -23.03 19.69 7.08
CA THR A 172 -23.30 20.44 5.84
C THR A 172 -22.26 21.54 5.59
N GLY A 173 -21.51 21.98 6.61
CA GLY A 173 -20.53 23.06 6.51
C GLY A 173 -21.12 24.45 6.27
N MET A 174 -22.45 24.59 6.17
CA MET A 174 -23.13 25.85 5.84
C MET A 174 -23.12 26.87 6.99
N PHE A 175 -22.83 26.43 8.22
CA PHE A 175 -22.91 27.26 9.42
C PHE A 175 -21.58 27.24 10.16
N SER A 176 -21.14 28.41 10.63
CA SER A 176 -19.93 28.54 11.46
C SER A 176 -20.23 28.26 12.94
N TYR A 177 -21.47 28.51 13.35
CA TYR A 177 -21.92 28.32 14.72
C TYR A 177 -23.39 27.89 14.76
N ILE A 178 -23.69 26.90 15.60
CA ILE A 178 -25.04 26.38 15.82
C ILE A 178 -25.26 26.20 17.31
N LYS A 179 -26.22 26.92 17.88
CA LYS A 179 -26.62 26.80 19.29
C LYS A 179 -28.09 26.42 19.41
N PRO A 180 -28.41 25.17 19.80
CA PRO A 180 -29.78 24.80 20.13
C PRO A 180 -30.20 25.46 21.44
N SER A 181 -31.46 25.86 21.54
CA SER A 181 -32.08 26.40 22.75
C SER A 181 -33.51 25.91 22.81
N THR A 182 -34.02 25.67 24.01
CA THR A 182 -35.37 25.14 24.20
C THR A 182 -36.15 26.08 25.11
N GLN A 183 -37.39 26.39 24.74
CA GLN A 183 -38.31 27.19 25.54
C GLN A 183 -39.54 26.35 25.90
N VAL A 184 -39.97 26.43 27.16
CA VAL A 184 -41.18 25.74 27.64
C VAL A 184 -42.40 26.60 27.31
N VAL A 185 -43.41 26.00 26.67
CA VAL A 185 -44.67 26.67 26.31
C VAL A 185 -45.84 25.78 26.73
N ALA A 186 -47.04 26.35 26.88
CA ALA A 186 -48.25 25.59 27.15
C ALA A 186 -48.42 24.50 26.07
N GLY A 187 -48.36 23.22 26.49
CA GLY A 187 -48.50 22.07 25.61
C GLY A 187 -47.21 21.45 25.08
N GLY A 188 -46.01 21.97 25.42
CA GLY A 188 -44.74 21.29 25.12
C GLY A 188 -43.51 22.18 24.99
N TYR A 189 -42.58 21.82 24.11
CA TYR A 189 -41.32 22.55 23.91
C TYR A 189 -41.26 23.24 22.55
N VAL A 190 -40.73 24.47 22.53
CA VAL A 190 -40.29 25.15 21.29
C VAL A 190 -38.77 25.00 21.19
N VAL A 191 -38.31 24.36 20.12
CA VAL A 191 -36.88 24.16 19.85
C VAL A 191 -36.39 25.24 18.89
N ILE A 192 -35.38 26.00 19.31
CA ILE A 192 -34.81 27.12 18.57
C ILE A 192 -33.37 26.79 18.20
N PHE A 193 -33.05 26.79 16.91
CA PHE A 193 -31.68 26.68 16.42
C PHE A 193 -31.17 28.09 16.08
N ASN A 194 -30.28 28.63 16.90
CA ASN A 194 -29.56 29.87 16.60
C ASN A 194 -28.36 29.52 15.72
N VAL A 195 -28.33 30.03 14.49
CA VAL A 195 -27.30 29.71 13.50
C VAL A 195 -26.58 30.98 13.04
N ILE A 196 -25.29 30.84 12.75
CA ILE A 196 -24.51 31.84 12.01
C ILE A 196 -24.11 31.18 10.69
N GLU A 197 -24.65 31.68 9.59
CA GLU A 197 -24.34 31.18 8.25
C GLU A 197 -22.91 31.53 7.84
N ARG A 198 -22.27 30.62 7.10
CA ARG A 198 -21.05 30.93 6.36
C ARG A 198 -21.42 31.52 5.01
N PRO A 199 -20.64 32.49 4.50
CA PRO A 199 -20.80 32.93 3.12
C PRO A 199 -20.49 31.77 2.16
N THR A 200 -21.05 31.82 0.96
CA THR A 200 -20.71 30.89 -0.12
C THR A 200 -19.54 31.45 -0.93
N LEU A 201 -18.66 30.58 -1.39
CA LEU A 201 -17.58 30.94 -2.31
C LEU A 201 -18.16 31.34 -3.67
N THR A 202 -17.95 32.58 -4.08
CA THR A 202 -18.29 33.09 -5.42
C THR A 202 -17.34 32.53 -6.47
N ASP A 203 -16.04 32.47 -6.15
CA ASP A 203 -14.99 32.05 -7.07
C ASP A 203 -13.87 31.28 -6.35
N VAL A 204 -13.25 30.35 -7.09
CA VAL A 204 -12.02 29.65 -6.70
C VAL A 204 -10.98 29.93 -7.78
N ILE A 205 -9.91 30.63 -7.42
CA ILE A 205 -8.93 31.18 -8.35
C ILE A 205 -7.54 30.61 -8.04
N PHE A 206 -6.85 30.13 -9.07
CA PHE A 206 -5.49 29.63 -8.99
C PHE A 206 -4.54 30.55 -9.76
N VAL A 207 -3.54 31.08 -9.05
CA VAL A 207 -2.55 32.01 -9.61
C VAL A 207 -1.17 31.37 -9.52
N ARG A 208 -0.47 31.24 -10.65
CA ARG A 208 0.90 30.75 -10.68
C ARG A 208 1.89 31.91 -10.62
N LYS A 209 2.91 31.81 -9.77
CA LYS A 209 4.05 32.73 -9.73
C LYS A 209 5.09 32.31 -10.78
N LYS A 210 5.45 33.20 -11.70
CA LYS A 210 6.47 32.97 -12.74
C LYS A 210 7.88 33.23 -12.22
N GLY A 211 8.87 32.52 -12.81
CA GLY A 211 10.30 32.84 -12.67
C GLY A 211 10.57 34.24 -13.24
N GLY A 212 10.75 35.23 -12.37
CA GLY A 212 10.81 36.65 -12.73
C GLY A 212 9.86 37.56 -11.92
N GLY A 213 9.02 36.99 -11.05
CA GLY A 213 8.20 37.76 -10.10
C GLY A 213 6.80 38.14 -10.61
N GLY A 214 6.46 37.79 -11.85
CA GLY A 214 5.11 37.96 -12.39
C GLY A 214 4.11 36.94 -11.82
N PHE A 215 2.83 37.29 -11.87
CA PHE A 215 1.71 36.41 -11.50
C PHE A 215 0.85 36.14 -12.74
N GLU A 216 0.43 34.90 -12.91
CA GLU A 216 -0.40 34.47 -14.04
C GLU A 216 -1.63 33.71 -13.54
N ASN A 217 -2.81 34.11 -14.02
CA ASN A 217 -4.04 33.42 -13.73
C ASN A 217 -4.16 32.15 -14.59
N LEU A 218 -4.21 30.98 -13.95
CA LEU A 218 -4.23 29.69 -14.64
C LEU A 218 -5.52 29.44 -15.42
N PHE A 219 -6.64 30.10 -15.07
CA PHE A 219 -7.88 30.01 -15.84
C PHE A 219 -7.70 30.53 -17.27
N THR A 220 -6.89 31.57 -17.46
CA THR A 220 -6.65 32.20 -18.76
C THR A 220 -5.50 31.54 -19.52
N SER A 221 -4.44 31.13 -18.83
CA SER A 221 -3.22 30.64 -19.48
C SER A 221 -3.22 29.13 -19.74
N GLU A 222 -3.75 28.32 -18.81
CA GLU A 222 -3.61 26.85 -18.85
C GLU A 222 -4.85 26.13 -18.28
N LYS A 223 -5.99 26.25 -18.98
CA LYS A 223 -7.28 25.68 -18.56
C LYS A 223 -7.23 24.19 -18.15
N ARG A 224 -6.45 23.36 -18.84
CA ARG A 224 -6.30 21.94 -18.48
C ARG A 224 -5.61 21.72 -17.13
N GLN A 225 -4.68 22.59 -16.76
CA GLN A 225 -4.01 22.53 -15.46
C GLN A 225 -4.96 23.00 -14.37
N GLU A 226 -5.70 24.08 -14.63
CA GLU A 226 -6.72 24.61 -13.73
C GLU A 226 -7.83 23.59 -13.42
N GLU A 227 -8.33 22.88 -14.43
CA GLU A 227 -9.32 21.80 -14.24
C GLU A 227 -8.80 20.66 -13.37
N LYS A 228 -7.48 20.36 -13.44
CA LYS A 228 -6.86 19.35 -12.56
C LYS A 228 -6.75 19.88 -11.14
N LEU A 229 -6.26 21.10 -10.96
CA LEU A 229 -6.14 21.73 -9.63
C LEU A 229 -7.51 21.87 -8.95
N ARG A 230 -8.58 22.19 -9.68
CA ARG A 230 -9.94 22.18 -9.15
C ARG A 230 -10.39 20.81 -8.65
N LYS A 231 -9.98 19.73 -9.32
CA LYS A 231 -10.29 18.36 -8.88
C LYS A 231 -9.53 17.99 -7.62
N GLU A 232 -8.24 18.32 -7.55
CA GLU A 232 -7.41 18.03 -6.37
C GLU A 232 -7.82 18.88 -5.15
N ALA A 233 -8.20 20.14 -5.37
CA ALA A 233 -8.62 21.05 -4.30
C ALA A 233 -9.97 20.69 -3.66
N ASP A 234 -10.82 19.92 -4.36
CA ASP A 234 -12.21 19.61 -3.96
C ASP A 234 -13.01 20.82 -3.44
N LEU A 235 -12.84 21.97 -4.10
CA LEU A 235 -13.55 23.22 -3.82
C LEU A 235 -14.17 23.78 -5.10
N LYS A 236 -15.44 24.17 -5.00
CA LYS A 236 -16.22 24.71 -6.11
C LYS A 236 -16.88 26.03 -5.74
N PRO A 237 -17.09 26.92 -6.73
CA PRO A 237 -18.04 28.02 -6.59
C PRO A 237 -19.40 27.52 -6.10
N GLY A 238 -19.96 28.15 -5.08
CA GLY A 238 -21.19 27.76 -4.40
C GLY A 238 -20.98 26.97 -3.10
N ASP A 239 -19.79 26.42 -2.86
CA ASP A 239 -19.49 25.74 -1.60
C ASP A 239 -19.44 26.74 -0.42
N PRO A 240 -19.71 26.31 0.82
CA PRO A 240 -19.50 27.16 2.00
C PRO A 240 -18.04 27.57 2.14
N ALA A 241 -17.79 28.85 2.41
CA ALA A 241 -16.47 29.39 2.69
C ALA A 241 -15.98 28.93 4.07
N ASP A 242 -15.44 27.72 4.12
CA ASP A 242 -14.84 27.12 5.31
C ASP A 242 -13.31 27.25 5.26
N PRO A 243 -12.69 28.06 6.15
CA PRO A 243 -11.24 28.19 6.22
C PRO A 243 -10.51 26.85 6.37
N TYR A 244 -11.13 25.88 7.05
CA TYR A 244 -10.55 24.56 7.22
C TYR A 244 -10.45 23.81 5.89
N ARG A 245 -11.52 23.84 5.07
CA ARG A 245 -11.51 23.22 3.73
C ARG A 245 -10.59 23.96 2.77
N VAL A 246 -10.46 25.29 2.89
CA VAL A 246 -9.52 26.08 2.09
C VAL A 246 -8.07 25.70 2.42
N GLU A 247 -7.75 25.46 3.69
CA GLU A 247 -6.43 24.98 4.10
C GLU A 247 -6.17 23.53 3.66
N GLU A 248 -7.16 22.64 3.72
CA GLU A 248 -7.04 21.30 3.16
C GLU A 248 -6.78 21.33 1.65
N ALA A 249 -7.52 22.16 0.91
CA ALA A 249 -7.31 22.36 -0.52
C ALA A 249 -5.90 22.89 -0.83
N ARG A 250 -5.39 23.86 -0.04
CA ARG A 250 -4.02 24.38 -0.17
C ARG A 250 -3.00 23.24 -0.07
N ARG A 251 -3.16 22.36 0.93
CA ARG A 251 -2.28 21.19 1.15
C ARG A 251 -2.38 20.18 0.01
N ALA A 252 -3.60 19.88 -0.46
CA ALA A 252 -3.81 18.95 -1.57
C ALA A 252 -3.14 19.43 -2.87
N ILE A 253 -3.23 20.73 -3.16
CA ILE A 253 -2.56 21.34 -4.32
C ILE A 253 -1.04 21.27 -4.16
N GLU A 254 -0.51 21.59 -2.98
CA GLU A 254 0.93 21.53 -2.70
C GLU A 254 1.47 20.10 -2.88
N GLU A 255 0.77 19.12 -2.32
CA GLU A 255 1.07 17.70 -2.45
C GLU A 255 0.99 17.21 -3.91
N TYR A 256 0.01 17.67 -4.69
CA TYR A 256 -0.07 17.38 -6.12
C TYR A 256 1.17 17.82 -6.90
N TYR A 257 1.72 18.99 -6.56
CA TYR A 257 2.95 19.48 -7.18
C TYR A 257 4.18 18.70 -6.72
N HIS A 258 4.25 18.34 -5.43
CA HIS A 258 5.30 17.46 -4.93
C HIS A 258 5.32 16.11 -5.66
N GLN A 259 4.16 15.47 -5.86
CA GLN A 259 4.04 14.22 -6.62
C GLN A 259 4.46 14.33 -8.09
N LYS A 260 4.43 15.55 -8.65
CA LYS A 260 4.91 15.83 -10.01
C LYS A 260 6.41 16.12 -10.10
N GLY A 261 7.13 16.03 -8.99
CA GLY A 261 8.56 16.30 -8.87
C GLY A 261 8.91 17.75 -8.55
N TYR A 262 7.93 18.60 -8.22
CA TYR A 262 8.19 19.96 -7.76
C TYR A 262 8.37 19.97 -6.24
N THR A 263 9.55 19.55 -5.78
CA THR A 263 9.78 19.35 -4.33
C THR A 263 9.81 20.65 -3.53
N LEU A 264 10.16 21.78 -4.16
CA LEU A 264 10.13 23.11 -3.53
C LEU A 264 8.83 23.87 -3.80
N ALA A 265 7.79 23.19 -4.29
CA ALA A 265 6.50 23.81 -4.51
C ALA A 265 5.96 24.36 -3.19
N ARG A 266 5.38 25.56 -3.24
CA ARG A 266 4.71 26.19 -2.11
C ARG A 266 3.41 26.82 -2.58
N VAL A 267 2.35 26.53 -1.85
CA VAL A 267 1.03 27.11 -2.11
C VAL A 267 0.64 27.98 -0.92
N THR A 268 0.31 29.25 -1.19
CA THR A 268 -0.13 30.22 -0.17
C THR A 268 -1.56 30.65 -0.44
N ILE A 269 -2.37 30.76 0.61
CA ILE A 269 -3.72 31.32 0.54
C ILE A 269 -3.59 32.84 0.59
N HIS A 270 -4.13 33.53 -0.42
CA HIS A 270 -4.20 34.98 -0.47
C HIS A 270 -5.56 35.52 0.01
N GLU A 271 -6.63 34.75 -0.22
CA GLU A 271 -8.01 35.05 0.19
C GLU A 271 -8.74 33.72 0.43
N GLY A 272 -9.63 33.67 1.43
CA GLY A 272 -10.40 32.47 1.79
C GLY A 272 -10.03 31.85 3.14
N ASP A 273 -9.09 32.45 3.88
CA ASP A 273 -8.73 32.04 5.24
C ASP A 273 -9.58 32.74 6.32
N LYS A 274 -10.29 33.81 5.96
CA LYS A 274 -11.18 34.54 6.88
C LYS A 274 -12.64 34.10 6.72
N PRO A 275 -13.43 34.07 7.82
CA PRO A 275 -14.85 33.71 7.76
C PRO A 275 -15.73 34.61 6.88
N GLU A 276 -15.28 35.83 6.58
CA GLU A 276 -16.02 36.82 5.79
C GLU A 276 -15.70 36.76 4.29
N ASP A 277 -14.62 36.06 3.92
CA ASP A 277 -14.15 36.00 2.54
C ASP A 277 -15.15 35.23 1.68
N ARG A 278 -15.33 35.71 0.45
CA ARG A 278 -16.26 35.12 -0.53
C ARG A 278 -15.53 34.51 -1.71
N ARG A 279 -14.21 34.48 -1.70
CA ARG A 279 -13.40 33.85 -2.75
C ARG A 279 -12.26 33.08 -2.12
N ALA A 280 -11.83 32.02 -2.78
CA ALA A 280 -10.62 31.30 -2.44
C ALA A 280 -9.56 31.60 -3.51
N VAL A 281 -8.45 32.24 -3.12
CA VAL A 281 -7.36 32.60 -4.03
C VAL A 281 -6.09 31.90 -3.59
N PHE A 282 -5.62 30.95 -4.41
CA PHE A 282 -4.39 30.19 -4.16
C PHE A 282 -3.27 30.74 -5.04
N ILE A 283 -2.16 31.14 -4.41
CA ILE A 283 -0.93 31.50 -5.11
C ILE A 283 0.03 30.32 -5.06
N ILE A 284 0.35 29.78 -6.23
CA ILE A 284 1.20 28.60 -6.43
C ILE A 284 2.57 29.06 -6.89
N ASN A 285 3.59 28.74 -6.11
CA ASN A 285 4.98 28.81 -6.52
C ASN A 285 5.48 27.39 -6.74
N GLU A 286 5.56 26.94 -7.98
CA GLU A 286 5.98 25.57 -8.31
C GLU A 286 7.46 25.34 -7.99
N GLY A 287 8.28 26.39 -8.04
CA GLY A 287 9.74 26.26 -7.97
C GLY A 287 10.34 25.53 -9.17
N PRO A 288 11.68 25.40 -9.23
CA PRO A 288 12.35 24.66 -10.28
C PRO A 288 12.12 23.15 -10.14
N LYS A 289 11.93 22.48 -11.27
CA LYS A 289 11.87 21.01 -11.33
C LYS A 289 13.28 20.46 -11.50
N TYR A 290 13.82 19.88 -10.43
CA TYR A 290 15.18 19.34 -10.44
C TYR A 290 15.26 17.94 -11.03
N LYS A 291 16.39 17.65 -11.67
CA LYS A 291 16.81 16.31 -12.06
C LYS A 291 17.98 15.88 -11.19
N ILE A 292 17.98 14.62 -10.75
CA ILE A 292 19.07 14.05 -9.98
C ILE A 292 20.33 14.02 -10.86
N ALA A 293 21.37 14.72 -10.43
CA ALA A 293 22.65 14.74 -11.13
C ALA A 293 23.43 13.46 -10.90
N TRP A 294 23.51 13.03 -9.65
CA TRP A 294 24.22 11.84 -9.23
C TRP A 294 23.66 11.27 -7.93
N THR A 295 23.98 10.00 -7.68
CA THR A 295 23.63 9.31 -6.44
C THR A 295 24.87 8.67 -5.87
N GLU A 296 25.14 8.92 -4.60
CA GLU A 296 26.31 8.44 -3.87
C GLU A 296 25.89 7.55 -2.72
N PHE A 297 26.75 6.60 -2.38
CA PHE A 297 26.59 5.73 -1.23
C PHE A 297 27.82 5.88 -0.35
N VAL A 298 27.61 6.05 0.95
CA VAL A 298 28.68 6.20 1.93
C VAL A 298 28.42 5.24 3.07
N GLY A 299 29.45 4.53 3.53
CA GLY A 299 29.35 3.58 4.65
C GLY A 299 29.03 2.15 4.25
N ASN A 300 28.84 1.86 2.96
CA ASN A 300 28.75 0.50 2.45
C ASN A 300 30.14 -0.16 2.38
N THR A 301 30.28 -1.32 3.02
CA THR A 301 31.51 -2.13 2.99
C THR A 301 31.28 -3.50 2.35
N ILE A 302 30.07 -4.06 2.48
CA ILE A 302 29.73 -5.39 1.97
C ILE A 302 29.15 -5.33 0.56
N ALA A 303 28.40 -4.29 0.24
CA ALA A 303 27.77 -4.11 -1.06
C ALA A 303 28.48 -3.04 -1.88
N THR A 304 28.67 -3.28 -3.17
CA THR A 304 29.23 -2.28 -4.08
C THR A 304 28.19 -1.22 -4.45
N ASP A 305 28.62 0.01 -4.72
CA ASP A 305 27.75 1.09 -5.18
C ASP A 305 26.93 0.70 -6.41
N GLY A 306 27.53 -0.08 -7.32
CA GLY A 306 26.85 -0.61 -8.51
C GLY A 306 25.67 -1.50 -8.13
N ARG A 307 25.83 -2.38 -7.13
CA ARG A 307 24.75 -3.23 -6.64
C ARG A 307 23.65 -2.41 -5.99
N LEU A 308 24.00 -1.48 -5.10
CA LEU A 308 23.02 -0.62 -4.43
C LEU A 308 22.24 0.24 -5.43
N ARG A 309 22.89 0.71 -6.49
CA ARG A 309 22.25 1.46 -7.59
C ARG A 309 21.22 0.64 -8.38
N THR A 310 21.30 -0.69 -8.36
CA THR A 310 20.26 -1.54 -8.98
C THR A 310 18.98 -1.63 -8.15
N LEU A 311 19.05 -1.33 -6.85
CA LEU A 311 17.94 -1.44 -5.91
C LEU A 311 17.10 -0.15 -5.81
N ILE A 312 17.61 0.96 -6.35
CA ILE A 312 17.00 2.28 -6.22
C ILE A 312 16.50 2.84 -7.55
N GLU A 313 15.48 3.69 -7.48
CA GLU A 313 14.95 4.46 -8.59
C GLU A 313 15.50 5.89 -8.68
N SER A 314 15.91 6.48 -7.55
CA SER A 314 16.42 7.85 -7.41
C SER A 314 17.86 7.96 -7.92
N LYS A 315 18.01 7.73 -9.22
CA LYS A 315 19.29 7.75 -9.92
C LYS A 315 19.24 8.68 -11.13
N PRO A 316 20.41 9.09 -11.66
CA PRO A 316 20.47 9.90 -12.86
C PRO A 316 19.73 9.21 -14.00
N GLY A 317 19.08 10.02 -14.84
CA GLY A 317 18.37 9.50 -15.99
C GLY A 317 19.31 8.74 -16.94
N ILE A 318 18.90 7.54 -17.34
CA ILE A 318 19.61 6.74 -18.33
C ILE A 318 18.85 6.84 -19.65
N LEU A 319 19.47 7.46 -20.67
CA LEU A 319 18.92 7.62 -22.03
C LEU A 319 17.47 8.19 -22.04
N TRP A 320 16.70 7.94 -23.11
CA TRP A 320 15.36 8.51 -23.31
C TRP A 320 14.30 8.01 -22.31
N THR A 321 14.52 6.87 -21.64
CA THR A 321 13.46 6.10 -20.94
C THR A 321 13.24 6.52 -19.50
N PHE A 322 14.30 6.91 -18.78
CA PHE A 322 14.20 7.28 -17.37
C PHE A 322 14.55 8.75 -17.19
N LYS A 323 13.52 9.58 -16.98
CA LYS A 323 13.72 10.95 -16.53
C LYS A 323 14.10 10.85 -15.05
N GLY A 324 15.40 10.99 -14.73
CA GLY A 324 15.91 10.99 -13.36
C GLY A 324 15.44 12.23 -12.59
N GLU A 325 14.13 12.34 -12.40
CA GLU A 325 13.47 13.43 -11.70
C GLU A 325 13.69 13.28 -10.20
N PHE A 326 13.90 14.40 -9.52
CA PHE A 326 14.03 14.41 -8.08
C PHE A 326 12.64 14.31 -7.43
N ASP A 327 12.42 13.23 -6.69
CA ASP A 327 11.17 12.94 -5.99
C ASP A 327 11.49 12.43 -4.58
N GLN A 328 11.04 13.16 -3.57
CA GLN A 328 11.29 12.83 -2.17
C GLN A 328 10.66 11.49 -1.76
N LYS A 329 9.49 11.13 -2.32
CA LYS A 329 8.82 9.87 -1.98
C LYS A 329 9.61 8.68 -2.50
N LYS A 330 10.22 8.82 -3.68
CA LYS A 330 11.09 7.77 -4.24
C LYS A 330 12.35 7.59 -3.42
N ILE A 331 12.95 8.67 -2.94
CA ILE A 331 14.14 8.60 -2.09
C ILE A 331 13.84 7.86 -0.78
N GLU A 332 12.68 8.10 -0.16
CA GLU A 332 12.26 7.35 1.03
C GLU A 332 11.99 5.87 0.73
N ALA A 333 11.31 5.56 -0.38
CA ALA A 333 11.11 4.17 -0.80
C ALA A 333 12.43 3.45 -1.10
N ASP A 334 13.38 4.14 -1.72
CA ASP A 334 14.73 3.65 -2.00
C ASP A 334 15.50 3.38 -0.71
N LYS A 335 15.37 4.25 0.30
CA LYS A 335 15.93 4.06 1.64
C LYS A 335 15.44 2.74 2.24
N ASP A 336 14.13 2.52 2.20
CA ASP A 336 13.52 1.30 2.73
C ASP A 336 13.96 0.05 1.95
N ALA A 337 14.11 0.15 0.62
CA ALA A 337 14.64 -0.93 -0.21
C ALA A 337 16.10 -1.28 0.14
N LEU A 338 16.95 -0.28 0.39
CA LEU A 338 18.32 -0.48 0.84
C LEU A 338 18.37 -1.13 2.22
N VAL A 339 17.57 -0.65 3.18
CA VAL A 339 17.44 -1.26 4.52
C VAL A 339 17.00 -2.72 4.40
N ALA A 340 15.99 -3.02 3.59
CA ALA A 340 15.50 -4.37 3.37
C ALA A 340 16.58 -5.30 2.77
N TYR A 341 17.39 -4.79 1.84
CA TYR A 341 18.50 -5.53 1.26
C TYR A 341 19.56 -5.91 2.31
N TYR A 342 19.98 -4.97 3.17
CA TYR A 342 20.94 -5.26 4.23
C TYR A 342 20.37 -6.22 5.28
N ARG A 343 19.12 -6.03 5.71
CA ARG A 343 18.41 -6.97 6.60
C ARG A 343 18.37 -8.38 6.00
N GLY A 344 18.14 -8.47 4.69
CA GLY A 344 18.18 -9.73 3.95
C GLY A 344 19.54 -10.46 4.00
N LEU A 345 20.63 -9.74 4.22
CA LEU A 345 21.99 -10.28 4.35
C LEU A 345 22.41 -10.58 5.81
N GLY A 346 21.51 -10.39 6.77
CA GLY A 346 21.75 -10.61 8.20
C GLY A 346 22.12 -9.37 9.00
N PHE A 347 21.94 -8.17 8.45
CA PHE A 347 22.16 -6.90 9.14
C PHE A 347 20.84 -6.34 9.68
N PHE A 348 20.34 -6.90 10.78
CA PHE A 348 19.02 -6.54 11.32
C PHE A 348 18.92 -5.09 11.80
N HIS A 349 20.04 -4.54 12.28
CA HIS A 349 20.14 -3.16 12.76
C HIS A 349 20.61 -2.17 11.69
N ALA A 350 20.61 -2.57 10.41
CA ALA A 350 20.97 -1.67 9.32
C ALA A 350 20.08 -0.42 9.31
N ARG A 351 20.72 0.74 9.22
CA ARG A 351 20.07 2.04 9.11
C ARG A 351 20.61 2.74 7.88
N VAL A 352 19.70 3.33 7.12
CA VAL A 352 20.05 4.15 5.96
C VAL A 352 19.42 5.52 6.18
N GLY A 353 20.24 6.56 6.08
CA GLY A 353 19.81 7.94 5.96
C GLY A 353 20.09 8.47 4.55
N HIS A 354 19.61 9.68 4.27
CA HIS A 354 19.93 10.38 3.03
C HIS A 354 20.24 11.84 3.30
N GLU A 355 21.11 12.40 2.49
CA GLU A 355 21.40 13.82 2.43
C GLU A 355 21.26 14.28 0.98
N VAL A 356 20.68 15.46 0.76
CA VAL A 356 20.55 16.06 -0.56
C VAL A 356 21.44 17.30 -0.59
N SER A 357 22.50 17.25 -1.38
CA SER A 357 23.35 18.41 -1.65
C SER A 357 23.07 18.95 -3.05
N TYR A 358 23.26 20.24 -3.26
CA TYR A 358 23.15 20.85 -4.59
C TYR A 358 24.56 21.13 -5.11
N SER A 359 24.96 20.44 -6.17
CA SER A 359 26.27 20.68 -6.78
C SER A 359 26.28 22.06 -7.45
N THR A 360 27.20 22.93 -7.03
CA THR A 360 27.48 24.22 -7.69
C THR A 360 28.19 24.02 -9.02
N VAL A 361 28.77 22.84 -9.25
CA VAL A 361 29.40 22.48 -10.54
C VAL A 361 28.31 21.91 -11.44
N PRO A 362 27.95 22.59 -12.54
CA PRO A 362 26.99 22.06 -13.50
C PRO A 362 27.61 20.83 -14.17
N TYR A 363 27.20 19.63 -13.72
CA TYR A 363 27.66 18.38 -14.33
C TYR A 363 27.18 18.26 -15.78
N PHE A 364 25.90 18.60 -16.03
CA PHE A 364 25.27 18.46 -17.35
C PHE A 364 24.19 19.51 -17.65
N TRP A 365 23.72 20.25 -16.64
CA TRP A 365 22.62 21.21 -16.74
C TRP A 365 23.11 22.60 -16.29
N SER A 366 22.55 23.66 -16.88
CA SER A 366 22.87 25.06 -16.54
C SER A 366 22.43 25.48 -15.13
N GLU A 367 21.69 24.63 -14.42
CA GLU A 367 21.15 24.89 -13.09
C GLU A 367 21.75 23.92 -12.05
N PRO A 368 21.93 24.37 -10.80
CA PRO A 368 22.38 23.50 -9.71
C PRO A 368 21.43 22.32 -9.57
N SER A 369 21.98 21.11 -9.66
CA SER A 369 21.22 19.87 -9.68
C SER A 369 21.48 19.08 -8.38
N PRO A 370 20.45 18.45 -7.78
CA PRO A 370 20.60 17.70 -6.55
C PRO A 370 21.45 16.44 -6.77
N VAL A 371 22.36 16.20 -5.84
CA VAL A 371 23.09 14.95 -5.62
C VAL A 371 22.52 14.32 -4.36
N VAL A 372 22.04 13.08 -4.48
CA VAL A 372 21.46 12.34 -3.36
C VAL A 372 22.52 11.40 -2.80
N THR A 373 22.89 11.58 -1.55
CA THR A 373 23.89 10.75 -0.86
C THR A 373 23.19 9.89 0.18
N PHE A 374 23.21 8.57 0.00
CA PHE A 374 22.69 7.62 0.98
C PHE A 374 23.81 7.27 1.97
N ILE A 375 23.56 7.55 3.26
CA ILE A 375 24.49 7.28 4.36
C ILE A 375 24.04 5.99 5.03
N ILE A 376 24.87 4.96 4.94
CA ILE A 376 24.54 3.60 5.35
C ILE A 376 25.34 3.26 6.62
N ASP A 377 24.63 2.92 7.68
CA ASP A 377 25.15 2.24 8.86
C ASP A 377 24.70 0.78 8.78
N GLU A 378 25.60 -0.11 8.35
CA GLU A 378 25.28 -1.54 8.16
C GLU A 378 24.93 -2.22 9.50
N GLY A 379 25.55 -1.79 10.62
CA GLY A 379 25.44 -2.45 11.90
C GLY A 379 26.13 -3.84 11.93
N PRO A 380 25.99 -4.60 13.05
CA PRO A 380 26.58 -5.93 13.16
C PRO A 380 25.82 -6.95 12.31
N ARG A 381 26.57 -7.90 11.73
CA ARG A 381 26.02 -9.03 11.00
C ARG A 381 25.76 -10.20 11.93
N TRP A 382 24.59 -10.81 11.82
CA TRP A 382 24.17 -11.90 12.70
C TRP A 382 24.47 -13.27 12.09
N LYS A 383 25.04 -14.15 12.93
CA LYS A 383 25.27 -15.56 12.64
C LYS A 383 24.18 -16.42 13.23
N ILE A 384 23.91 -17.54 12.57
CA ILE A 384 22.98 -18.54 13.05
C ILE A 384 23.74 -19.40 14.05
N ARG A 385 23.25 -19.46 15.29
CA ARG A 385 23.82 -20.29 16.35
C ARG A 385 23.21 -21.68 16.35
N ASP A 386 21.89 -21.75 16.30
CA ASP A 386 21.14 -23.00 16.25
C ASP A 386 19.98 -22.95 15.23
N VAL A 387 19.61 -24.11 14.71
CA VAL A 387 18.44 -24.29 13.86
C VAL A 387 17.58 -25.40 14.45
N SER A 388 16.34 -25.06 14.81
CA SER A 388 15.40 -26.00 15.42
C SER A 388 14.09 -26.06 14.64
N PHE A 389 13.43 -27.21 14.75
CA PHE A 389 12.14 -27.48 14.11
C PHE A 389 11.12 -27.84 15.18
N ILE A 390 9.92 -27.31 15.04
CA ILE A 390 8.80 -27.56 15.95
C ILE A 390 7.62 -28.02 15.11
N GLY A 391 6.95 -29.10 15.54
CA GLY A 391 5.75 -29.61 14.89
C GLY A 391 6.02 -30.59 13.74
N ASN A 392 7.27 -31.03 13.54
CA ASN A 392 7.60 -32.11 12.60
C ASN A 392 7.39 -33.49 13.25
N SER A 393 6.27 -34.14 12.96
CA SER A 393 5.95 -35.51 13.39
C SER A 393 6.02 -36.54 12.26
N LYS A 394 5.92 -36.09 10.99
CA LYS A 394 5.94 -36.96 9.80
C LYS A 394 7.31 -37.05 9.14
N ILE A 395 8.16 -36.03 9.32
CA ILE A 395 9.53 -36.01 8.83
C ILE A 395 10.48 -35.85 10.01
N ASP A 396 11.46 -36.75 10.09
CA ASP A 396 12.50 -36.69 11.11
C ASP A 396 13.35 -35.42 10.97
N THR A 397 13.73 -34.84 12.11
CA THR A 397 14.55 -33.62 12.18
C THR A 397 15.87 -33.76 11.42
N ALA A 398 16.49 -34.95 11.42
CA ALA A 398 17.73 -35.20 10.69
C ALA A 398 17.56 -34.99 9.18
N ARG A 399 16.45 -35.47 8.61
CA ARG A 399 16.14 -35.32 7.19
C ARG A 399 15.84 -33.86 6.81
N LEU A 400 15.14 -33.13 7.70
CA LEU A 400 14.93 -31.69 7.51
C LEU A 400 16.25 -30.92 7.56
N ASN A 401 17.15 -31.26 8.47
CA ASN A 401 18.48 -30.66 8.57
C ASN A 401 19.35 -30.89 7.32
N GLU A 402 19.25 -32.05 6.68
CA GLU A 402 19.94 -32.30 5.41
C GLU A 402 19.34 -31.49 4.24
N SER A 403 18.07 -31.11 4.36
CA SER A 403 17.36 -30.39 3.31
C SER A 403 17.68 -28.89 3.28
N ILE A 404 17.90 -28.26 4.45
CA ILE A 404 18.05 -26.81 4.56
C ILE A 404 19.42 -26.33 4.07
N LYS A 405 19.48 -25.06 3.65
CA LYS A 405 20.71 -24.36 3.27
C LYS A 405 21.32 -23.60 4.43
N LEU A 406 20.50 -23.06 5.32
CA LEU A 406 20.98 -22.32 6.48
C LEU A 406 21.46 -23.29 7.56
N THR A 407 22.76 -23.26 7.85
CA THR A 407 23.37 -24.10 8.87
C THR A 407 23.95 -23.28 10.03
N PRO A 408 24.05 -23.86 11.24
CA PRO A 408 24.77 -23.25 12.35
C PRO A 408 26.18 -22.80 11.97
N GLY A 409 26.57 -21.61 12.41
CA GLY A 409 27.85 -20.96 12.13
C GLY A 409 27.87 -20.04 10.91
N GLU A 410 26.90 -20.17 10.00
CA GLU A 410 26.79 -19.29 8.84
C GLU A 410 26.08 -17.97 9.18
N TYR A 411 26.34 -16.95 8.36
CA TYR A 411 25.58 -15.69 8.45
C TYR A 411 24.18 -15.85 7.91
N PHE A 412 23.21 -15.21 8.59
CA PHE A 412 21.83 -15.20 8.15
C PHE A 412 21.66 -14.66 6.72
N LYS A 413 20.83 -15.33 5.92
CA LYS A 413 20.42 -14.88 4.59
C LYS A 413 18.93 -15.16 4.39
N GLN A 414 18.15 -14.11 4.18
CA GLN A 414 16.69 -14.19 3.98
C GLN A 414 16.32 -15.03 2.74
N ASP A 415 17.09 -14.92 1.66
CA ASP A 415 16.86 -15.70 0.44
C ASP A 415 17.06 -17.20 0.67
N ALA A 416 18.04 -17.57 1.49
CA ALA A 416 18.27 -18.96 1.88
C ALA A 416 17.15 -19.47 2.79
N MET A 417 16.74 -18.69 3.79
CA MET A 417 15.59 -19.02 4.65
C MET A 417 14.31 -19.23 3.83
N THR A 418 14.04 -18.35 2.85
CA THR A 418 12.88 -18.47 1.96
C THR A 418 12.97 -19.72 1.08
N ALA A 419 14.17 -20.06 0.60
CA ALA A 419 14.41 -21.29 -0.14
C ALA A 419 14.20 -22.54 0.73
N ASP A 420 14.60 -22.49 2.00
CA ASP A 420 14.43 -23.58 2.97
C ASP A 420 12.96 -23.82 3.27
N ILE A 421 12.19 -22.76 3.58
CA ILE A 421 10.71 -22.82 3.74
C ILE A 421 10.07 -23.47 2.51
N ARG A 422 10.45 -23.03 1.31
CA ARG A 422 9.91 -23.58 0.06
C ARG A 422 10.26 -25.07 -0.09
N LYS A 423 11.49 -25.46 0.22
CA LYS A 423 11.94 -26.86 0.11
C LYS A 423 11.23 -27.76 1.10
N MET A 424 11.09 -27.34 2.36
CA MET A 424 10.31 -28.09 3.36
C MET A 424 8.86 -28.26 2.92
N ARG A 425 8.18 -27.20 2.48
CA ARG A 425 6.80 -27.30 1.96
C ARG A 425 6.69 -28.26 0.77
N GLU A 426 7.71 -28.31 -0.09
CA GLU A 426 7.74 -29.23 -1.22
C GLU A 426 7.98 -30.68 -0.79
N GLU A 427 8.81 -30.93 0.22
CA GLU A 427 9.00 -32.27 0.81
C GLU A 427 7.71 -32.78 1.47
N TYR A 428 7.07 -31.97 2.32
CA TYR A 428 5.77 -32.32 2.90
C TYR A 428 4.68 -32.49 1.82
N GLY A 429 4.63 -31.57 0.87
CA GLY A 429 3.71 -31.61 -0.26
C GLY A 429 3.89 -32.83 -1.16
N SER A 430 5.09 -33.42 -1.20
CA SER A 430 5.35 -34.65 -1.96
C SER A 430 4.76 -35.92 -1.33
N MET A 431 4.45 -35.86 -0.04
CA MET A 431 3.84 -36.97 0.70
C MET A 431 2.32 -36.79 0.87
N GLY A 432 1.72 -35.76 0.27
CA GLY A 432 0.29 -35.46 0.37
C GLY A 432 -0.11 -34.43 1.42
N TYR A 433 0.84 -33.83 2.14
CA TYR A 433 0.57 -32.77 3.12
C TYR A 433 0.59 -31.39 2.44
N ILE A 434 -0.35 -31.15 1.52
CA ILE A 434 -0.36 -29.99 0.62
C ILE A 434 -0.67 -28.66 1.30
N PHE A 435 -1.36 -28.69 2.44
CA PHE A 435 -1.69 -27.50 3.24
C PHE A 435 -0.72 -27.31 4.40
N THR A 436 0.49 -27.87 4.30
CA THR A 436 1.53 -27.66 5.32
C THR A 436 1.91 -26.19 5.38
N GLU A 437 1.76 -25.60 6.56
CA GLU A 437 2.24 -24.25 6.84
C GLU A 437 3.62 -24.34 7.51
N VAL A 438 4.60 -23.58 6.98
CA VAL A 438 5.94 -23.47 7.58
C VAL A 438 6.20 -22.00 7.84
N LYS A 439 6.46 -21.66 9.10
CA LYS A 439 6.83 -20.32 9.58
C LYS A 439 8.27 -20.35 10.09
N ALA A 440 9.07 -19.37 9.71
CA ALA A 440 10.43 -19.22 10.19
C ALA A 440 10.51 -18.00 11.12
N GLU A 441 11.00 -18.22 12.33
CA GLU A 441 11.11 -17.21 13.37
C GLU A 441 12.58 -17.07 13.80
N PRO A 442 13.27 -16.00 13.37
CA PRO A 442 14.57 -15.64 13.92
C PRO A 442 14.39 -15.18 15.38
N ARG A 443 15.03 -15.86 16.32
CA ARG A 443 15.07 -15.51 17.74
C ARG A 443 16.40 -14.87 18.07
N PHE A 444 16.37 -13.59 18.39
CA PHE A 444 17.54 -12.82 18.79
C PHE A 444 17.88 -13.10 20.26
N LEU A 445 19.16 -13.35 20.52
CA LEU A 445 19.68 -13.58 21.87
C LEU A 445 20.07 -12.24 22.52
N GLU A 446 20.30 -12.28 23.84
CA GLU A 446 20.78 -11.11 24.60
C GLU A 446 22.18 -10.67 24.14
N GLU A 447 23.00 -11.63 23.70
CA GLU A 447 24.31 -11.36 23.11
C GLU A 447 24.17 -10.90 21.65
N PRO A 448 24.66 -9.70 21.30
CA PRO A 448 24.51 -9.18 19.95
C PRO A 448 25.36 -9.98 18.95
N GLY A 449 24.74 -10.40 17.85
CA GLY A 449 25.43 -11.02 16.71
C GLY A 449 25.15 -12.50 16.51
N GLU A 450 24.36 -13.14 17.38
CA GLU A 450 23.91 -14.52 17.23
C GLU A 450 22.39 -14.63 17.30
N LEU A 451 21.80 -15.45 16.43
CA LEU A 451 20.38 -15.76 16.45
C LEU A 451 20.13 -17.26 16.35
N ASP A 452 19.02 -17.70 16.93
CA ASP A 452 18.49 -19.05 16.72
C ASP A 452 17.37 -18.98 15.67
N LEU A 453 17.38 -19.91 14.72
CA LEU A 453 16.34 -20.00 13.71
C LEU A 453 15.37 -21.12 14.05
N VAL A 454 14.11 -20.76 14.33
CA VAL A 454 13.07 -21.73 14.67
C VAL A 454 12.09 -21.87 13.51
N TYR A 455 12.00 -23.06 12.95
CA TYR A 455 11.00 -23.40 11.94
C TYR A 455 9.79 -24.06 12.62
N SER A 456 8.67 -23.35 12.70
CA SER A 456 7.39 -23.87 13.16
C SER A 456 6.61 -24.46 11.98
N ILE A 457 6.35 -25.76 12.04
CA ILE A 457 5.71 -26.54 10.99
C ILE A 457 4.34 -27.00 11.48
N THR A 458 3.30 -26.67 10.72
CA THR A 458 1.95 -27.21 10.89
C THR A 458 1.66 -28.15 9.72
N GLU A 459 1.80 -29.46 9.95
CA GLU A 459 1.80 -30.48 8.89
C GLU A 459 0.42 -30.69 8.24
N GLY A 460 -0.66 -30.56 9.02
CA GLY A 460 -2.02 -30.80 8.55
C GLY A 460 -2.29 -32.26 8.14
N ASP A 461 -3.39 -32.47 7.44
CA ASP A 461 -3.81 -33.80 6.97
C ASP A 461 -3.19 -34.17 5.62
N ARG A 462 -3.17 -35.47 5.33
CA ARG A 462 -2.75 -36.00 4.04
C ARG A 462 -3.94 -36.12 3.10
N TYR A 463 -3.84 -35.50 1.94
CA TYR A 463 -4.93 -35.43 0.96
C TYR A 463 -4.71 -36.38 -0.22
N ARG A 464 -5.84 -36.84 -0.79
CA ARG A 464 -5.89 -37.55 -2.07
C ARG A 464 -6.57 -36.67 -3.10
N ALA A 465 -6.18 -36.83 -4.35
CA ALA A 465 -6.78 -36.10 -5.44
C ALA A 465 -8.25 -36.53 -5.60
N GLY A 466 -9.15 -35.56 -5.47
CA GLY A 466 -10.56 -35.76 -5.78
C GLY A 466 -10.83 -35.77 -7.28
N ARG A 467 -12.07 -35.50 -7.65
CA ARG A 467 -12.44 -35.32 -9.05
C ARG A 467 -11.79 -34.06 -9.60
N MET A 468 -11.17 -34.17 -10.78
CA MET A 468 -10.67 -33.01 -11.51
C MET A 468 -11.77 -32.42 -12.37
N ILE A 469 -11.97 -31.10 -12.26
CA ILE A 469 -12.96 -30.34 -13.03
C ILE A 469 -12.17 -29.40 -13.96
N PRO A 470 -11.86 -29.82 -15.19
CA PRO A 470 -11.12 -29.00 -16.13
C PRO A 470 -12.01 -27.84 -16.62
N GLN A 471 -11.50 -26.62 -16.51
CA GLN A 471 -12.14 -25.42 -17.03
C GLN A 471 -11.25 -24.80 -18.12
N ILE A 472 -11.73 -24.79 -19.35
CA ILE A 472 -11.03 -24.20 -20.49
C ILE A 472 -11.77 -22.90 -20.86
N GLY A 473 -11.16 -21.76 -20.56
CA GLY A 473 -11.68 -20.44 -20.90
C GLY A 473 -11.25 -19.97 -22.30
N GLY A 474 -11.79 -18.83 -22.73
CA GLY A 474 -11.48 -18.18 -24.01
C GLY A 474 -12.72 -17.92 -24.87
N GLU A 475 -12.60 -17.06 -25.88
CA GLU A 475 -13.69 -16.73 -26.82
C GLU A 475 -14.06 -17.89 -27.74
N SER A 476 -13.16 -18.86 -27.94
CA SER A 476 -13.40 -20.07 -28.75
C SER A 476 -12.50 -21.24 -28.29
N PRO A 477 -12.91 -22.01 -27.26
CA PRO A 477 -12.14 -23.14 -26.77
C PRO A 477 -12.24 -24.33 -27.76
N HIS A 478 -11.18 -24.58 -28.51
CA HIS A 478 -11.09 -25.70 -29.46
C HIS A 478 -10.36 -26.93 -28.90
N THR A 479 -9.85 -26.85 -27.67
CA THR A 479 -9.04 -27.90 -27.05
C THR A 479 -9.93 -28.94 -26.37
N LYS A 480 -9.72 -30.22 -26.68
CA LYS A 480 -10.41 -31.32 -25.99
C LYS A 480 -9.94 -31.44 -24.55
N ILE A 481 -10.86 -31.80 -23.65
CA ILE A 481 -10.54 -32.02 -22.23
C ILE A 481 -9.46 -33.11 -22.07
N THR A 482 -9.51 -34.16 -22.89
CA THR A 482 -8.54 -35.24 -22.89
C THR A 482 -7.10 -34.77 -23.16
N VAL A 483 -6.90 -33.70 -23.93
CA VAL A 483 -5.56 -33.14 -24.17
C VAL A 483 -4.96 -32.60 -22.87
N LEU A 484 -5.79 -31.94 -22.06
CA LEU A 484 -5.39 -31.44 -20.75
C LEU A 484 -5.15 -32.62 -19.78
N LEU A 485 -6.10 -33.56 -19.69
CA LEU A 485 -5.98 -34.70 -18.78
C LEU A 485 -4.77 -35.59 -19.10
N ASN A 486 -4.45 -35.83 -20.37
CA ASN A 486 -3.27 -36.60 -20.77
C ASN A 486 -1.94 -35.93 -20.38
N GLN A 487 -1.95 -34.62 -20.14
CA GLN A 487 -0.78 -33.87 -19.67
C GLN A 487 -0.74 -33.74 -18.14
N THR A 488 -1.80 -34.16 -17.44
CA THR A 488 -1.85 -34.19 -15.97
C THR A 488 -1.21 -35.47 -15.43
N SER A 489 -0.30 -35.35 -14.47
CA SER A 489 0.30 -36.54 -13.81
C SER A 489 -0.62 -37.14 -12.74
N VAL A 490 -1.37 -36.28 -12.04
CA VAL A 490 -2.16 -36.67 -10.87
C VAL A 490 -3.52 -37.17 -11.36
N HIS A 491 -3.97 -38.32 -10.84
CA HIS A 491 -5.28 -38.89 -11.15
C HIS A 491 -6.16 -38.94 -9.90
N PRO A 492 -7.50 -38.93 -10.05
CA PRO A 492 -8.41 -39.12 -8.93
C PRO A 492 -8.09 -40.38 -8.13
N GLY A 493 -7.96 -40.25 -6.81
CA GLY A 493 -7.59 -41.32 -5.86
C GLY A 493 -6.10 -41.35 -5.49
N ASP A 494 -5.22 -40.75 -6.30
CA ASP A 494 -3.80 -40.66 -6.01
C ASP A 494 -3.54 -39.80 -4.77
N ILE A 495 -2.44 -40.06 -4.07
CA ILE A 495 -1.97 -39.12 -3.04
C ILE A 495 -1.50 -37.87 -3.76
N ILE A 496 -1.90 -36.70 -3.27
CA ILE A 496 -1.50 -35.46 -3.94
C ILE A 496 0.02 -35.27 -3.80
N ASP A 497 0.72 -35.01 -4.89
CA ASP A 497 2.12 -34.58 -4.89
C ASP A 497 2.22 -33.20 -5.55
N VAL A 498 2.61 -32.19 -4.78
CA VAL A 498 2.77 -30.81 -5.26
C VAL A 498 3.79 -30.72 -6.41
N ARG A 499 4.80 -31.59 -6.44
CA ARG A 499 5.82 -31.63 -7.50
C ARG A 499 5.20 -32.06 -8.82
N GLU A 500 4.32 -33.07 -8.78
CA GLU A 500 3.58 -33.55 -9.95
C GLU A 500 2.52 -32.56 -10.44
N ILE A 501 1.88 -31.84 -9.52
CA ILE A 501 0.98 -30.71 -9.87
C ILE A 501 1.78 -29.65 -10.63
N ARG A 502 2.89 -29.15 -10.06
CA ARG A 502 3.73 -28.14 -10.71
C ARG A 502 4.33 -28.64 -12.02
N ALA A 503 4.66 -29.93 -12.12
CA ALA A 503 5.12 -30.55 -13.36
C ALA A 503 4.03 -30.53 -14.43
N SER A 504 2.78 -30.84 -14.05
CA SER A 504 1.61 -30.75 -14.93
C SER A 504 1.39 -29.32 -15.42
N GLU A 505 1.43 -28.33 -14.53
CA GLU A 505 1.33 -26.91 -14.90
C GLU A 505 2.42 -26.47 -15.87
N ARG A 506 3.67 -26.88 -15.63
CA ARG A 506 4.77 -26.64 -16.57
C ARG A 506 4.50 -27.29 -17.92
N ARG A 507 4.01 -28.53 -17.97
CA ARG A 507 3.66 -29.20 -19.24
C ARG A 507 2.58 -28.43 -19.99
N TYR A 508 1.55 -27.94 -19.30
CA TYR A 508 0.53 -27.12 -19.94
C TYR A 508 1.11 -25.83 -20.53
N GLN A 509 1.98 -25.14 -19.78
CA GLN A 509 2.68 -23.95 -20.27
C GLN A 509 3.51 -24.29 -21.52
N PHE A 510 4.36 -25.31 -21.47
CA PHE A 510 5.23 -25.66 -22.60
C PHE A 510 4.53 -26.37 -23.76
N SER A 511 3.27 -26.79 -23.60
CA SER A 511 2.52 -27.50 -24.65
C SER A 511 2.20 -26.65 -25.88
N GLN A 512 2.28 -25.31 -25.78
CA GLN A 512 1.84 -24.36 -26.80
C GLN A 512 0.35 -24.47 -27.19
N VAL A 513 -0.43 -25.29 -26.48
CA VAL A 513 -1.87 -25.47 -26.70
C VAL A 513 -2.68 -24.31 -26.10
N PHE A 514 -2.11 -23.61 -25.12
CA PHE A 514 -2.77 -22.54 -24.37
C PHE A 514 -2.06 -21.20 -24.59
N ASN A 515 -2.83 -20.14 -24.80
CA ASN A 515 -2.29 -18.79 -24.92
C ASN A 515 -1.78 -18.31 -23.55
N MET A 516 -0.49 -18.00 -23.47
CA MET A 516 0.15 -17.48 -22.27
C MET A 516 0.22 -15.96 -22.35
N GLU A 517 -0.93 -15.30 -22.23
CA GLU A 517 -0.93 -13.87 -21.92
C GLU A 517 -0.27 -13.65 -20.55
N MET A 518 0.56 -12.61 -20.43
CA MET A 518 1.43 -12.37 -19.28
C MET A 518 0.70 -12.59 -17.94
N GLY A 519 1.01 -13.69 -17.25
CA GLY A 519 0.50 -14.03 -15.92
C GLY A 519 -0.76 -14.92 -15.87
N ARG A 520 -1.42 -15.20 -17.01
CA ARG A 520 -2.62 -16.07 -17.09
C ARG A 520 -2.29 -17.42 -17.73
N GLY A 521 -1.27 -18.10 -17.21
CA GLY A 521 -1.01 -19.49 -17.59
C GLY A 521 -2.06 -20.45 -17.00
N PRO A 522 -2.24 -21.64 -17.58
CA PRO A 522 -3.06 -22.70 -17.00
C PRO A 522 -2.54 -23.05 -15.59
N LYS A 523 -3.45 -23.12 -14.62
CA LYS A 523 -3.17 -23.39 -13.20
C LYS A 523 -4.08 -24.47 -12.66
N ILE A 524 -3.56 -25.27 -11.73
CA ILE A 524 -4.33 -26.25 -10.98
C ILE A 524 -4.65 -25.65 -9.62
N VAL A 525 -5.93 -25.36 -9.39
CA VAL A 525 -6.43 -24.89 -8.09
C VAL A 525 -7.06 -26.07 -7.36
N PHE A 526 -6.77 -26.19 -6.08
CA PHE A 526 -7.35 -27.19 -5.18
C PHE A 526 -7.80 -26.48 -3.91
N SER A 527 -8.88 -26.97 -3.31
CA SER A 527 -9.39 -26.51 -2.02
C SER A 527 -9.69 -27.74 -1.16
N PRO A 528 -9.52 -27.67 0.18
CA PRO A 528 -10.06 -28.70 1.06
C PRO A 528 -11.57 -28.78 0.85
N ASP A 529 -12.12 -29.99 0.87
CA ASP A 529 -13.57 -30.19 0.88
C ASP A 529 -14.10 -29.83 2.27
N ASP A 530 -14.21 -28.54 2.59
CA ASP A 530 -15.04 -28.12 3.71
C ASP A 530 -16.49 -28.45 3.33
N ALA A 531 -17.09 -29.42 4.01
CA ALA A 531 -18.45 -29.91 3.76
C ALA A 531 -19.54 -28.82 3.82
N THR A 532 -19.19 -27.58 4.18
CA THR A 532 -20.04 -26.40 4.27
C THR A 532 -19.97 -25.46 3.05
N ASP A 533 -19.00 -25.60 2.15
CA ASP A 533 -18.71 -24.60 1.12
C ASP A 533 -19.18 -24.97 -0.31
N LEU A 534 -19.80 -26.14 -0.48
CA LEU A 534 -20.39 -26.55 -1.76
C LEU A 534 -21.64 -25.75 -2.17
N GLU A 535 -22.13 -24.83 -1.32
CA GLU A 535 -23.32 -24.01 -1.58
C GLU A 535 -23.09 -22.50 -1.67
N LYS A 536 -21.84 -21.98 -1.54
CA LYS A 536 -21.60 -20.54 -1.64
C LYS A 536 -20.69 -20.17 -2.81
N GLU A 537 -21.25 -19.32 -3.66
CA GLU A 537 -20.68 -18.65 -4.83
C GLU A 537 -20.59 -19.49 -6.12
N PRO A 538 -21.60 -19.45 -7.02
CA PRO A 538 -21.26 -19.51 -8.44
C PRO A 538 -20.40 -18.28 -8.74
N ALA A 539 -19.12 -18.51 -9.05
CA ALA A 539 -18.23 -17.47 -9.59
C ALA A 539 -19.01 -16.63 -10.61
N GLN A 540 -19.04 -15.30 -10.43
CA GLN A 540 -19.84 -14.41 -11.28
C GLN A 540 -19.45 -14.61 -12.76
N ILE A 541 -20.32 -15.29 -13.50
CA ILE A 541 -20.11 -15.61 -14.92
C ILE A 541 -20.58 -14.40 -15.75
N ALA A 542 -19.66 -13.84 -16.55
CA ALA A 542 -20.02 -12.95 -17.64
C ALA A 542 -20.85 -13.73 -18.67
N ARG A 543 -22.04 -13.21 -19.01
CA ARG A 543 -22.94 -13.85 -19.99
C ARG A 543 -22.23 -13.98 -21.35
N PRO A 544 -22.25 -15.17 -21.99
CA PRO A 544 -21.66 -15.33 -23.31
C PRO A 544 -22.45 -14.54 -24.37
N PRO A 545 -21.79 -13.94 -25.38
CA PRO A 545 -22.46 -13.34 -26.53
C PRO A 545 -23.18 -14.40 -27.37
N GLN A 546 -24.30 -14.00 -27.98
CA GLN A 546 -25.10 -14.84 -28.86
C GLN A 546 -24.34 -15.28 -30.11
N ASP A 547 -24.51 -16.55 -30.42
CA ASP A 547 -23.84 -17.32 -31.46
C ASP A 547 -24.23 -16.85 -32.88
N SER A 548 -23.24 -16.56 -33.72
CA SER A 548 -23.43 -16.43 -35.16
C SER A 548 -22.37 -17.23 -35.92
N GLY A 549 -22.72 -18.47 -36.23
CA GLY A 549 -22.55 -19.05 -37.56
C GLY A 549 -21.13 -19.37 -38.03
N GLY A 550 -20.74 -20.62 -37.80
CA GLY A 550 -20.23 -21.49 -38.87
C GLY A 550 -18.73 -21.55 -39.08
N PHE A 551 -18.08 -22.58 -38.53
CA PHE A 551 -16.91 -23.20 -39.16
C PHE A 551 -16.81 -24.69 -38.81
N ARG A 552 -16.32 -25.49 -39.77
CA ARG A 552 -16.10 -26.94 -39.65
C ARG A 552 -14.75 -27.21 -38.97
N GLY A 553 -14.76 -27.88 -37.83
CA GLY A 553 -13.56 -28.39 -37.15
C GLY A 553 -13.90 -28.94 -35.76
N GLN A 554 -13.37 -30.13 -35.46
CA GLN A 554 -13.52 -30.98 -34.26
C GLN A 554 -14.41 -30.44 -33.10
N SER A 555 -15.56 -31.10 -32.88
CA SER A 555 -16.47 -30.81 -31.77
C SER A 555 -15.80 -30.93 -30.39
N PRO A 556 -16.05 -30.00 -29.46
CA PRO A 556 -15.78 -30.16 -28.04
C PRO A 556 -16.67 -31.24 -27.40
N ASP A 557 -16.18 -31.88 -26.34
CA ASP A 557 -16.99 -32.79 -25.52
C ASP A 557 -18.15 -32.01 -24.87
N GLY A 558 -19.37 -32.53 -24.98
CA GLY A 558 -20.56 -31.89 -24.40
C GLY A 558 -20.51 -31.90 -22.86
N PHE A 559 -20.85 -30.77 -22.24
CA PHE A 559 -20.98 -30.64 -20.79
C PHE A 559 -22.15 -31.50 -20.28
N GLY A 560 -21.87 -32.77 -20.00
CA GLY A 560 -22.81 -33.70 -19.38
C GLY A 560 -22.91 -33.46 -17.88
N ASP A 561 -24.03 -32.87 -17.46
CA ASP A 561 -24.44 -32.70 -16.07
C ASP A 561 -24.69 -34.08 -15.43
N ARG A 562 -23.64 -34.65 -14.82
CA ARG A 562 -23.75 -35.80 -13.92
C ARG A 562 -22.99 -35.49 -12.65
N ARG A 563 -23.72 -34.92 -11.69
CA ARG A 563 -23.33 -34.89 -10.28
C ARG A 563 -23.64 -36.27 -9.68
N LEU A 564 -22.61 -36.97 -9.24
CA LEU A 564 -22.72 -38.17 -8.40
C LEU A 564 -21.93 -37.89 -7.11
N PRO A 565 -22.41 -38.33 -5.95
CA PRO A 565 -21.76 -38.06 -4.67
C PRO A 565 -20.45 -38.83 -4.54
N ILE A 566 -19.43 -38.18 -3.95
CA ILE A 566 -18.17 -38.80 -3.55
C ILE A 566 -18.12 -38.80 -2.02
N VAL A 567 -17.74 -39.95 -1.45
CA VAL A 567 -17.70 -40.21 -0.01
C VAL A 567 -16.28 -39.96 0.52
N PRO A 568 -16.09 -39.30 1.68
CA PRO A 568 -14.78 -39.24 2.33
C PRO A 568 -14.29 -40.65 2.66
N SER A 569 -12.98 -40.89 2.56
CA SER A 569 -12.40 -42.19 2.93
C SER A 569 -12.52 -42.41 4.44
N LEU A 570 -13.61 -43.02 4.87
CA LEU A 570 -13.66 -43.73 6.14
C LEU A 570 -12.81 -45.00 6.04
N ARG A 571 -12.33 -45.46 7.20
CA ARG A 571 -11.36 -46.56 7.43
C ARG A 571 -11.51 -47.75 6.47
N PRO A 572 -10.43 -48.50 6.18
CA PRO A 572 -10.51 -49.68 5.33
C PRO A 572 -11.44 -50.72 5.97
N GLU A 573 -12.56 -51.00 5.31
CA GLU A 573 -13.35 -52.22 5.55
C GLU A 573 -12.50 -53.45 5.17
N PRO A 574 -12.63 -54.58 5.90
CA PRO A 574 -11.83 -55.77 5.65
C PRO A 574 -12.16 -56.39 4.29
N PHE A 575 -11.10 -56.86 3.64
CA PHE A 575 -11.05 -57.37 2.27
C PHE A 575 -11.65 -58.78 2.17
N GLU A 576 -12.95 -58.95 2.28
CA GLU A 576 -13.62 -60.23 2.00
C GLU A 576 -14.97 -60.03 1.30
N SER A 577 -14.97 -60.10 -0.04
CA SER A 577 -16.07 -60.72 -0.84
C SER A 577 -15.85 -60.56 -2.35
N TRP A 578 -14.79 -61.15 -2.92
CA TRP A 578 -14.66 -61.27 -4.39
C TRP A 578 -14.19 -62.66 -4.86
N PHE A 579 -14.20 -63.68 -3.99
CA PHE A 579 -13.89 -65.06 -4.39
C PHE A 579 -15.13 -65.95 -4.29
N ALA A 580 -15.84 -66.08 -5.42
CA ALA A 580 -16.60 -67.30 -5.71
C ALA A 580 -15.64 -68.30 -6.40
N PRO A 581 -15.63 -69.59 -6.04
CA PRO A 581 -14.67 -70.56 -6.54
C PRO A 581 -14.96 -70.95 -8.00
N ARG A 582 -13.92 -70.97 -8.84
CA ARG A 582 -13.94 -71.63 -10.15
C ARG A 582 -14.01 -73.14 -9.94
N GLN A 583 -14.97 -73.80 -10.59
CA GLN A 583 -14.97 -75.27 -10.72
C GLN A 583 -13.80 -75.76 -11.60
N PRO A 584 -13.28 -76.97 -11.38
CA PRO A 584 -12.08 -77.46 -12.04
C PRO A 584 -12.33 -78.00 -13.46
N ARG A 585 -11.26 -78.01 -14.24
CA ARG A 585 -11.11 -78.46 -15.63
C ARG A 585 -11.46 -79.95 -15.81
N GLU A 586 -12.05 -80.30 -16.96
CA GLU A 586 -11.82 -81.61 -17.59
C GLU A 586 -11.53 -81.49 -19.11
N SER A 587 -10.34 -81.99 -19.46
CA SER A 587 -9.89 -82.65 -20.70
C SER A 587 -10.27 -82.13 -22.10
N TRP A 588 -9.24 -81.65 -22.81
CA TRP A 588 -8.98 -82.01 -24.23
C TRP A 588 -8.79 -83.54 -24.34
N PRO A 589 -8.94 -84.23 -25.50
CA PRO A 589 -8.48 -83.77 -26.83
C PRO A 589 -9.21 -84.32 -28.09
N LEU A 590 -8.70 -83.87 -29.24
CA LEU A 590 -8.61 -84.49 -30.58
C LEU A 590 -9.53 -84.02 -31.71
N LEU A 591 -8.82 -83.79 -32.83
CA LEU A 591 -9.23 -83.41 -34.17
C LEU A 591 -10.31 -84.33 -34.76
N ARG A 592 -11.20 -83.78 -35.60
CA ARG A 592 -11.18 -84.06 -37.05
C ARG A 592 -12.19 -83.25 -37.84
N ASP A 593 -11.69 -82.84 -39.01
CA ASP A 593 -12.34 -82.76 -40.32
C ASP A 593 -13.55 -81.86 -40.54
N GLY A 594 -13.45 -81.11 -41.65
CA GLY A 594 -14.56 -80.99 -42.58
C GLY A 594 -15.03 -79.58 -42.89
N GLY A 595 -14.38 -78.96 -43.87
CA GLY A 595 -15.07 -78.52 -45.09
C GLY A 595 -16.13 -77.39 -45.00
N THR A 596 -15.77 -76.31 -45.69
CA THR A 596 -16.62 -75.57 -46.66
C THR A 596 -17.96 -74.99 -46.17
N ARG A 597 -18.10 -73.67 -46.19
CA ARG A 597 -18.44 -72.88 -47.39
C ARG A 597 -18.17 -71.40 -47.15
#